data_AF-A0A0M2U354-F1
#
_entry.id   AF-A0A0M2U354-F1
#
_cell.length_a   1.000
_cell.length_b   1.000
_cell.length_c   1.000
_cell.angle_alpha   90.00
_cell.angle_beta   90.00
_cell.angle_gamma   90.00
#
_symmetry.space_group_name_H-M   'P 1'
#
loop_
_entity.id
_entity.type
_entity.pdbx_description
1 polymer ?
#
loop_
_entity_poly.entity_id
_entity_poly.type
_entity_poly.pdbx_seq_one_letter_code
_entity_poly.pdbx_strand_id
1 'polypeptide(L)'
;MDLAAWRTKKQAGERFTLPSGLVVTLRKASLLDLAEQGRIPAPLTGAVDALLSEQRVLTVETAREFLEVVNVVVMATVIDPPIDADPGDGVLGVGELSVADRLAIYDWATEETAALRPFRPEAGEPG
;
A
#
# COMPACT_ATOMS: atom_id res chain seq x y z
N MET A 1 -23.82 11.58 -7.61
CA MET A 1 -23.53 10.79 -6.39
C MET A 1 -23.59 11.76 -5.21
N ASP A 2 -24.33 11.43 -4.15
CA ASP A 2 -24.38 12.25 -2.92
C ASP A 2 -23.08 12.07 -2.10
N LEU A 3 -22.63 13.12 -1.39
CA LEU A 3 -21.42 13.13 -0.58
C LEU A 3 -21.45 12.06 0.51
N ALA A 4 -22.62 11.79 1.09
CA ALA A 4 -22.80 10.72 2.07
C ALA A 4 -22.57 9.34 1.44
N ALA A 5 -23.19 9.07 0.29
CA ALA A 5 -23.00 7.81 -0.44
C ALA A 5 -21.56 7.62 -0.92
N TRP A 6 -20.88 8.70 -1.31
CA TRP A 6 -19.47 8.67 -1.69
C TRP A 6 -18.55 8.34 -0.50
N ARG A 7 -18.78 8.96 0.67
CA ARG A 7 -18.04 8.66 1.90
C ARG A 7 -18.25 7.22 2.36
N THR A 8 -19.50 6.74 2.34
CA THR A 8 -19.83 5.35 2.70
C THR A 8 -19.12 4.36 1.78
N LYS A 9 -19.11 4.61 0.46
CA LYS A 9 -18.39 3.75 -0.49
C LYS A 9 -16.88 3.74 -0.24
N LYS A 10 -16.29 4.89 0.10
CA LYS A 10 -14.86 4.99 0.44
C LYS A 10 -14.51 4.28 1.76
N GLN A 11 -15.45 4.24 2.72
CA GLN A 11 -15.25 3.64 4.04
C GLN A 11 -15.59 2.14 4.11
N ALA A 12 -16.50 1.65 3.26
CA ALA A 12 -16.96 0.26 3.28
C ALA A 12 -15.86 -0.76 2.97
N GLY A 13 -14.79 -0.34 2.29
CA GLY A 13 -13.71 -1.20 1.87
C GLY A 13 -14.15 -2.26 0.85
N GLU A 14 -13.18 -3.05 0.39
CA GLU A 14 -13.36 -4.15 -0.55
C GLU A 14 -12.78 -5.43 0.07
N ARG A 15 -13.51 -6.54 -0.07
CA ARG A 15 -13.01 -7.85 0.37
C ARG A 15 -11.93 -8.34 -0.59
N PHE A 16 -10.79 -8.69 -0.04
CA PHE A 16 -9.64 -9.21 -0.76
C PHE A 16 -9.16 -10.49 -0.11
N THR A 17 -8.86 -11.51 -0.93
CA THR A 17 -8.31 -12.77 -0.45
C THR A 17 -6.80 -12.76 -0.65
N LEU A 18 -6.06 -12.87 0.45
CA LEU A 18 -4.61 -12.91 0.45
C LEU A 18 -4.08 -14.25 -0.12
N PRO A 19 -2.84 -14.29 -0.63
CA PRO A 19 -2.17 -15.53 -1.03
C PRO A 19 -2.19 -16.64 0.03
N SER A 20 -2.12 -16.28 1.32
CA SER A 20 -2.25 -17.22 2.45
C SER A 20 -3.66 -17.79 2.64
N GLY A 21 -4.65 -17.29 1.91
CA GLY A 21 -6.06 -17.66 2.05
C GLY A 21 -6.82 -16.85 3.10
N LEU A 22 -6.16 -15.94 3.83
CA LEU A 22 -6.81 -15.02 4.75
C LEU A 22 -7.65 -14.00 3.97
N VAL A 23 -8.91 -13.82 4.37
CA VAL A 23 -9.80 -12.82 3.80
C VAL A 23 -9.72 -11.55 4.63
N VAL A 24 -9.42 -10.43 3.98
CA VAL A 24 -9.29 -9.12 4.61
C VAL A 24 -10.22 -8.11 3.93
N THR A 25 -10.64 -7.09 4.67
CA THR A 25 -11.32 -5.92 4.12
C THR A 25 -10.30 -4.79 3.94
N LEU A 26 -10.10 -4.34 2.72
CA LEU A 26 -9.14 -3.31 2.36
C LEU A 26 -9.84 -1.99 2.05
N ARG A 27 -9.26 -0.85 2.44
CA ARG A 27 -9.60 0.47 1.92
C ARG A 27 -8.43 1.06 1.17
N LYS A 28 -8.72 1.91 0.20
CA LYS A 28 -7.66 2.66 -0.51
C LYS A 28 -6.99 3.67 0.43
N ALA A 29 -5.73 3.41 0.72
CA ALA A 29 -4.79 4.32 1.36
C ALA A 29 -3.52 4.31 0.50
N SER A 30 -3.38 5.28 -0.40
CA SER A 30 -2.19 5.35 -1.25
C SER A 30 -0.98 5.87 -0.47
N LEU A 31 0.22 5.60 -0.96
CA LEU A 31 1.46 6.12 -0.40
C LEU A 31 1.44 7.66 -0.30
N LEU A 32 0.82 8.30 -1.30
CA LEU A 32 0.68 9.75 -1.38
C LEU A 32 -0.31 10.30 -0.34
N ASP A 33 -1.43 9.61 -0.11
CA ASP A 33 -2.39 9.98 0.96
C ASP A 33 -1.72 9.89 2.34
N LEU A 34 -0.86 8.88 2.55
CA LEU A 34 -0.14 8.72 3.82
C LEU A 34 0.94 9.78 4.02
N ALA A 35 1.63 10.18 2.94
CA ALA A 35 2.59 11.28 2.97
C ALA A 35 1.89 12.62 3.26
N GLU A 36 0.76 12.89 2.61
CA GLU A 36 -0.05 14.10 2.84
C GLU A 36 -0.55 14.18 4.30
N GLN A 37 -0.96 13.05 4.87
CA GLN A 37 -1.43 12.96 6.26
C GLN A 37 -0.29 12.95 7.30
N GLY A 38 0.98 13.01 6.89
CA GLY A 38 2.13 12.93 7.80
C GLY A 38 2.25 11.58 8.53
N ARG A 39 1.70 10.50 7.97
CA ARG A 39 1.69 9.15 8.55
C ARG A 39 2.90 8.31 8.15
N ILE A 40 3.81 8.87 7.36
CA ILE A 40 5.09 8.24 7.01
C ILE A 40 6.08 8.51 8.14
N PRO A 41 6.64 7.46 8.79
CA PRO A 41 7.70 7.63 9.78
C PRO A 41 8.91 8.36 9.19
N ALA A 42 9.50 9.30 9.94
CA ALA A 42 10.66 10.10 9.49
C ALA A 42 11.85 9.27 8.97
N PRO A 43 12.19 8.08 9.52
CA PRO A 43 13.25 7.24 8.97
C PRO A 43 12.97 6.70 7.56
N LEU A 44 11.69 6.63 7.17
CA LEU A 44 11.24 6.05 5.90
C LEU A 44 11.01 7.09 4.81
N THR A 45 11.15 8.39 5.10
CA THR A 45 10.89 9.45 4.12
C THR A 45 11.76 9.31 2.87
N GLY A 46 13.05 9.01 3.02
CA GLY A 46 13.95 8.80 1.86
C GLY A 46 13.57 7.60 0.99
N ALA A 47 13.10 6.51 1.62
CA ALA A 47 12.61 5.34 0.90
C ALA A 47 11.29 5.65 0.17
N VAL A 48 10.39 6.40 0.80
CA VAL A 48 9.15 6.89 0.17
C VAL A 48 9.44 7.81 -1.02
N ASP A 49 10.39 8.74 -0.89
CA ASP A 49 10.80 9.65 -1.97
C ASP A 49 11.38 8.87 -3.16
N ALA A 50 12.20 7.84 -2.93
CA ALA A 50 12.70 6.96 -3.97
C ALA A 50 11.58 6.18 -4.69
N LEU A 51 10.53 5.77 -3.95
CA LEU A 51 9.36 5.08 -4.51
C LEU A 51 8.49 6.01 -5.37
N LEU A 52 8.34 7.27 -4.95
CA LEU A 52 7.58 8.28 -5.69
C LEU A 52 8.33 8.80 -6.92
N SER A 53 9.65 8.88 -6.88
CA SER A 53 10.50 9.38 -7.97
C SER A 53 10.88 8.34 -9.03
N GLU A 54 10.34 7.12 -8.93
CA GLU A 54 10.62 5.98 -9.83
C GLU A 54 12.10 5.54 -9.90
N GLN A 55 12.97 6.02 -9.02
CA GLN A 55 14.38 5.62 -8.92
C GLN A 55 14.53 4.32 -8.11
N ARG A 56 13.75 3.28 -8.43
CA ARG A 56 13.84 2.01 -7.73
C ARG A 56 15.09 1.25 -8.15
N VAL A 57 16.02 1.08 -7.21
CA VAL A 57 16.94 -0.06 -7.20
C VAL A 57 16.62 -0.89 -5.97
N LEU A 58 15.91 -1.99 -6.18
CA LEU A 58 15.65 -2.98 -5.14
C LEU A 58 16.92 -3.80 -4.95
N THR A 59 17.68 -3.49 -3.89
CA THR A 59 18.84 -4.26 -3.45
C THR A 59 18.50 -4.98 -2.16
N VAL A 60 19.31 -5.96 -1.77
CA VAL A 60 19.16 -6.62 -0.46
C VAL A 60 19.29 -5.59 0.67
N GLU A 61 20.10 -4.56 0.48
CA GLU A 61 20.33 -3.48 1.44
C GLU A 61 19.10 -2.58 1.60
N THR A 62 18.42 -2.24 0.50
CA THR A 62 17.21 -1.38 0.51
C THR A 62 15.91 -2.16 0.75
N ALA A 63 15.94 -3.49 0.66
CA ALA A 63 14.77 -4.34 0.84
C ALA A 63 14.12 -4.18 2.23
N ARG A 64 14.92 -3.96 3.27
CA ARG A 64 14.40 -3.76 4.64
C ARG A 64 13.55 -2.49 4.73
N GLU A 65 14.09 -1.36 4.28
CA GLU A 65 13.41 -0.07 4.31
C GLU A 65 12.14 -0.11 3.45
N PHE A 66 12.23 -0.76 2.29
CA PHE A 66 11.07 -0.99 1.43
C PHE A 66 9.97 -1.79 2.14
N LEU A 67 10.32 -2.88 2.83
CA LEU A 67 9.34 -3.68 3.57
C LEU A 67 8.75 -2.91 4.76
N GLU A 68 9.51 -2.01 5.39
CA GLU A 68 8.98 -1.12 6.43
C GLU A 68 7.96 -0.14 5.85
N VAL A 69 8.21 0.42 4.65
CA VAL A 69 7.21 1.23 3.93
C VAL A 69 5.97 0.41 3.57
N VAL A 70 6.15 -0.82 3.08
CA VAL A 70 5.05 -1.75 2.80
C VAL A 70 4.21 -2.00 4.05
N ASN A 71 4.83 -2.23 5.20
CA ASN A 71 4.12 -2.44 6.46
C ASN A 71 3.24 -1.22 6.82
N VAL A 72 3.74 0.01 6.62
CA VAL A 72 2.97 1.24 6.86
C VAL A 72 1.73 1.30 5.97
N VAL A 73 1.88 0.96 4.69
CA VAL A 73 0.76 0.91 3.74
C VAL A 73 -0.24 -0.17 4.15
N VAL A 74 0.23 -1.36 4.50
CA VAL A 74 -0.62 -2.49 4.92
C VAL A 74 -1.47 -2.10 6.13
N MET A 75 -0.87 -1.58 7.20
CA MET A 75 -1.59 -1.15 8.41
C MET A 75 -2.60 -0.03 8.12
N ALA A 76 -2.34 0.83 7.14
CA ALA A 76 -3.29 1.87 6.75
C ALA A 76 -4.44 1.37 5.86
N THR A 77 -4.17 0.32 5.07
CA THR A 77 -5.05 -0.23 4.03
C THR A 77 -6.01 -1.26 4.60
N VAL A 78 -5.59 -2.12 5.52
CA VAL A 78 -6.48 -3.14 6.09
C VAL A 78 -7.40 -2.53 7.15
N ILE A 79 -8.71 -2.75 7.00
CA ILE A 79 -9.73 -2.36 7.98
C ILE A 79 -10.06 -3.52 8.92
N ASP A 80 -10.20 -4.73 8.36
CA ASP A 80 -10.68 -5.91 9.08
C ASP A 80 -10.01 -7.20 8.57
N PRO A 81 -9.40 -8.02 9.44
CA PRO A 81 -9.06 -7.68 10.83
C PRO A 81 -8.07 -6.49 10.86
N PRO A 82 -8.14 -5.59 11.86
CA PRO A 82 -7.19 -4.50 11.99
C PRO A 82 -5.76 -5.03 12.12
N ILE A 83 -4.82 -4.37 11.45
CA ILE A 83 -3.40 -4.74 11.47
C ILE A 83 -2.59 -3.63 12.13
N ASP A 84 -1.77 -3.99 13.11
CA ASP A 84 -0.89 -3.05 13.81
C ASP A 84 0.50 -3.66 14.06
N ALA A 85 1.44 -2.86 14.56
CA ALA A 85 2.76 -3.31 14.99
C ALA A 85 2.71 -4.02 16.36
N ASP A 86 1.70 -3.71 17.19
CA ASP A 86 1.47 -4.33 18.50
C ASP A 86 0.25 -5.26 18.43
N PRO A 87 0.43 -6.59 18.31
CA PRO A 87 -0.67 -7.54 18.19
C PRO A 87 -1.46 -7.66 19.51
N GLY A 88 -2.77 -7.84 19.40
CA GLY A 88 -3.67 -7.92 20.55
C GLY A 88 -4.93 -8.73 20.24
N ASP A 89 -5.87 -8.77 21.18
CA ASP A 89 -7.12 -9.52 21.00
C ASP A 89 -7.95 -8.88 19.88
N GLY A 90 -8.05 -9.58 18.73
CA GLY A 90 -8.71 -9.09 17.52
C GLY A 90 -7.88 -8.15 16.64
N VAL A 91 -6.59 -7.96 16.91
CA VAL A 91 -5.65 -7.18 16.09
C VAL A 91 -4.50 -8.07 15.63
N LEU A 92 -4.31 -8.19 14.32
CA LEU A 92 -3.23 -8.97 13.74
C LEU A 92 -1.94 -8.14 13.68
N GLY A 93 -0.83 -8.72 14.09
CA GLY A 93 0.48 -8.12 13.92
C GLY A 93 0.88 -8.07 12.45
N VAL A 94 1.41 -6.94 11.97
CA VAL A 94 1.92 -6.85 10.58
C VAL A 94 3.04 -7.85 10.29
N GLY A 95 3.78 -8.26 11.33
CA GLY A 95 4.80 -9.30 11.25
C GLY A 95 4.25 -10.74 11.16
N GLU A 96 2.98 -10.96 11.52
CA GLU A 96 2.31 -12.26 11.39
C GLU A 96 1.91 -12.55 9.94
N LEU A 97 1.76 -11.50 9.12
CA LEU A 97 1.57 -11.65 7.69
C LEU A 97 2.86 -12.07 6.98
N SER A 98 2.71 -13.02 6.05
CA SER A 98 3.79 -13.37 5.15
C SER A 98 4.23 -12.14 4.32
N VAL A 99 5.47 -12.13 3.87
CA VAL A 99 5.95 -11.06 2.97
C VAL A 99 5.10 -11.02 1.69
N ALA A 100 4.68 -12.17 1.18
CA ALA A 100 3.83 -12.28 0.00
C ALA A 100 2.46 -11.60 0.21
N ASP A 101 1.83 -11.81 1.37
CA ASP A 101 0.54 -11.18 1.68
C ASP A 101 0.66 -9.66 1.78
N ARG A 102 1.73 -9.18 2.43
CA ARG A 102 2.01 -7.75 2.56
C ARG A 102 2.24 -7.08 1.21
N LEU A 103 2.98 -7.74 0.31
CA LEU A 103 3.19 -7.25 -1.05
C LEU A 103 1.88 -7.24 -1.85
N ALA A 104 1.04 -8.28 -1.74
CA ALA A 104 -0.25 -8.32 -2.44
C ALA A 104 -1.17 -7.16 -2.02
N ILE A 105 -1.20 -6.82 -0.73
CA ILE A 105 -1.95 -5.65 -0.23
C ILE A 105 -1.37 -4.35 -0.76
N TYR A 106 -0.04 -4.21 -0.76
CA TYR A 106 0.64 -3.02 -1.28
C TYR A 106 0.38 -2.81 -2.78
N ASP A 107 0.49 -3.86 -3.57
CA ASP A 107 0.23 -3.82 -5.00
C ASP A 107 -1.23 -3.43 -5.27
N TRP A 108 -2.18 -4.06 -4.57
CA TRP A 108 -3.60 -3.69 -4.63
C TRP A 108 -3.84 -2.22 -4.24
N ALA A 109 -3.19 -1.72 -3.20
CA ALA A 109 -3.34 -0.35 -2.74
C ALA A 109 -2.77 0.66 -3.75
N THR A 110 -1.71 0.30 -4.48
CA THR A 110 -1.03 1.19 -5.43
C THR A 110 -1.48 1.04 -6.89
N GLU A 111 -2.34 0.05 -7.19
CA GLU A 111 -2.85 -0.22 -8.54
C GLU A 111 -3.55 0.98 -9.21
N GLU A 112 -4.31 1.78 -8.46
CA GLU A 112 -4.94 2.99 -9.01
C GLU A 112 -3.93 4.09 -9.37
N THR A 113 -2.83 4.20 -8.61
CA THR A 113 -1.74 5.13 -8.94
C THR A 113 -0.99 4.67 -10.19
N ALA A 114 -0.87 3.35 -10.41
CA ALA A 114 -0.31 2.80 -11.64
C ALA A 114 -1.22 3.07 -12.86
N ALA A 115 -2.54 2.97 -12.69
CA ALA A 115 -3.53 3.22 -13.75
C ALA A 115 -3.66 4.71 -14.14
N LEU A 116 -3.36 5.64 -13.22
CA LEU A 116 -3.34 7.08 -13.50
C LEU A 116 -2.07 7.55 -14.22
N ARG A 117 -1.12 6.66 -14.49
CA ARG A 117 0.05 7.00 -15.31
C ARG A 117 -0.42 7.24 -16.75
N PRO A 118 -0.10 8.39 -17.37
CA PRO A 118 -0.34 8.54 -18.79
C PRO A 118 0.41 7.44 -19.53
N PHE A 119 -0.26 6.76 -20.45
CA PHE A 119 0.38 5.85 -21.41
C PHE A 119 1.58 6.60 -22.00
N ARG A 120 2.80 6.14 -21.72
CA ARG A 120 3.96 6.57 -22.49
C ARG A 120 3.74 5.96 -23.87
N PRO A 121 3.46 6.75 -24.94
CA PRO A 121 3.55 6.20 -26.27
C PRO A 121 4.99 5.69 -26.41
N GLU A 122 5.15 4.42 -26.78
CA GLU A 122 6.43 3.91 -27.23
C GLU A 122 6.94 4.91 -28.26
N ALA A 123 8.04 5.59 -27.94
CA ALA A 123 8.68 6.51 -28.86
C ALA A 123 9.02 5.67 -30.09
N GLY A 124 8.31 5.96 -31.18
CA GLY A 124 8.48 5.24 -32.43
C GLY A 124 9.95 5.13 -32.77
N GLU A 125 10.37 3.96 -33.20
CA GLU A 125 11.62 3.80 -33.93
C GLU A 125 11.45 4.46 -35.31
N PRO A 126 12.27 5.46 -35.69
CA PRO A 126 12.69 5.62 -37.05
C PRO A 126 14.09 5.02 -37.19
N GLY A 127 14.24 4.00 -38.03
CA GLY A 127 15.55 3.43 -38.35
C GLY A 127 15.45 2.18 -39.20
#